data_AF-A0A2S5KEP8-F1
#
_entry.id   AF-A0A2S5KEP8-F1
#
_cell.length_a   1.000
_cell.length_b   1.000
_cell.length_c   1.000
_cell.angle_alpha   90.00
_cell.angle_beta   90.00
_cell.angle_gamma   90.00
#
_symmetry.space_group_name_H-M   'P 1'
#
loop_
_entity.id
_entity.type
_entity.pdbx_description
1 polymer ?
#
loop_
_entity_poly.entity_id
_entity_poly.type
_entity_poly.pdbx_seq_one_letter_code
_entity_poly.pdbx_strand_id
1 'polypeptide(L)'
;MIEVNSFAELRTTKPSASGEIAFLKRYYDRDSTFNGGGRFVGFVDTKGKAPADDSGTVAVSSAGDYYWQRIIDDVSAINIFHFGGKRLRGSVSFDADNGAVNHDACINMYRWARGFVSPVDDPNKNPIRDIGIRFPAGKFIINPVDLTGEGELPFFNLYGDDCEYGVAPRTIITSDKSANTVFKIKARRTAIRGIFWDGQATADTTANTGAITTAMVSNQQPFFENITIEGQYINVTCFRVENNGNSVFRFIDTLDTRLDQIYSSNTYGRVFDITWSDSPQGNWDHSTAVELTNSNFQHGYGDATLFMPRVGQGLIRNVWIEHTRFPGDLSNGQWIIDALSIESSINPLKLNYSRVLMRQLSLQSGSSIDTERTGFALLSNYEQGWRRDENFGTQMTGSMKAGWYSGYRVSNTSTEDKWFRLGKFFFPRANQHWNIDMLGKALRDTQTQPATAPLLTNVCGKTLLNIYRGESSVGGNLHYEGDSGVIDCIVRTTDDKGKYAEVWIKLKAQCGDVVINLTTDGPSRFDGGECSLFNPDLSEVTNLNTDNRVNLSTVMNYHNGTAGVGYDGKVVTLTSDPASAPAASATAAGYITVRINGVNRKLAYF
;
A
#
# COMPACT_ATOMS: atom_id res chain seq x y z
N MET A 1 22.01 55.34 14.44
CA MET A 1 21.79 54.20 13.53
C MET A 1 22.39 54.60 12.20
N ILE A 2 23.35 53.84 11.69
CA ILE A 2 23.95 54.07 10.38
C ILE A 2 23.27 53.19 9.34
N GLU A 3 23.41 53.56 8.07
CA GLU A 3 22.92 52.77 6.95
C GLU A 3 24.11 52.26 6.14
N VAL A 4 24.07 50.99 5.75
CA VAL A 4 25.14 50.32 5.00
C VAL A 4 24.53 49.60 3.80
N ASN A 5 25.13 49.73 2.62
CA ASN A 5 24.53 49.23 1.38
C ASN A 5 24.76 47.74 1.13
N SER A 6 25.83 47.14 1.69
CA SER A 6 26.16 45.73 1.45
C SER A 6 26.89 45.08 2.63
N PHE A 7 26.89 43.73 2.68
CA PHE A 7 27.59 42.98 3.73
C PHE A 7 29.11 43.17 3.63
N ALA A 8 29.64 43.31 2.41
CA ALA A 8 31.05 43.63 2.20
C ALA A 8 31.42 45.01 2.77
N GLU A 9 30.57 46.02 2.58
CA GLU A 9 30.76 47.36 3.17
C GLU A 9 30.65 47.33 4.70
N LEU A 10 29.77 46.48 5.25
CA LEU A 10 29.62 46.30 6.70
C LEU A 10 30.92 45.81 7.36
N ARG A 11 31.66 44.91 6.70
CA ARG A 11 32.99 44.42 7.16
C ARG A 11 34.06 45.52 7.22
N THR A 12 33.88 46.60 6.47
CA THR A 12 34.83 47.72 6.40
C THR A 12 34.36 48.97 7.13
N THR A 13 33.13 48.97 7.65
CA THR A 13 32.53 50.10 8.35
C THR A 13 32.67 49.90 9.86
N LYS A 14 33.62 50.60 10.49
CA LYS A 14 33.86 50.49 11.93
C LYS A 14 32.71 51.15 12.72
N PRO A 15 32.09 50.47 13.71
CA PRO A 15 31.18 51.11 14.64
C PRO A 15 31.91 52.22 15.42
N SER A 16 31.22 53.34 15.65
CA SER A 16 31.71 54.45 16.48
C SER A 16 31.82 54.08 17.95
N ALA A 17 30.97 53.16 18.43
CA ALA A 17 31.00 52.56 19.76
C ALA A 17 30.30 51.20 19.77
N SER A 18 30.60 50.36 20.78
CA SER A 18 29.84 49.13 21.02
C SER A 18 28.37 49.46 21.32
N GLY A 19 27.44 48.73 20.71
CA GLY A 19 26.00 48.96 20.79
C GLY A 19 25.43 49.85 19.68
N GLU A 20 26.26 50.44 18.81
CA GLU A 20 25.77 51.13 17.62
C GLU A 20 24.99 50.17 16.71
N ILE A 21 23.89 50.63 16.12
CA ILE A 21 23.08 49.84 15.21
C ILE A 21 23.32 50.28 13.76
N ALA A 22 23.61 49.33 12.89
CA ALA A 22 23.62 49.49 11.45
C ALA A 22 22.36 48.85 10.83
N PHE A 23 21.75 49.54 9.87
CA PHE A 23 20.74 48.98 8.97
C PHE A 23 21.40 48.56 7.65
N LEU A 24 21.54 47.26 7.45
CA LEU A 24 22.03 46.67 6.22
C LEU A 24 20.88 46.61 5.20
N LYS A 25 21.00 47.33 4.08
CA LYS A 25 19.95 47.37 3.05
C LYS A 25 19.77 46.03 2.32
N ARG A 26 20.85 45.29 2.10
CA ARG A 26 20.93 44.08 1.27
C ARG A 26 22.27 43.39 1.44
N TYR A 27 22.38 42.13 1.03
CA TYR A 27 23.63 41.39 1.11
C TYR A 27 24.66 41.89 0.08
N TYR A 28 24.28 41.93 -1.20
CA TYR A 28 25.15 42.38 -2.30
C TYR A 28 24.87 43.83 -2.67
N ASP A 29 25.93 44.61 -2.91
CA ASP A 29 25.77 45.99 -3.37
C ASP A 29 24.98 46.03 -4.70
N ARG A 30 24.17 47.09 -4.86
CA ARG A 30 23.31 47.33 -6.03
C ARG A 30 22.29 46.23 -6.36
N ASP A 31 22.11 45.25 -5.49
CA ASP A 31 21.04 44.27 -5.64
C ASP A 31 19.66 44.93 -5.48
N SER A 32 18.88 45.00 -6.56
CA SER A 32 17.53 45.57 -6.58
C SER A 32 16.46 44.78 -5.83
N THR A 33 16.74 43.55 -5.36
CA THR A 33 15.77 42.76 -4.58
C THR A 33 15.80 43.04 -3.09
N PHE A 34 16.82 43.76 -2.61
CA PHE A 34 16.96 44.09 -1.18
C PHE A 34 17.00 42.85 -0.27
N ASN A 35 17.47 41.72 -0.80
CA ASN A 35 17.52 40.45 -0.08
C ASN A 35 18.70 40.42 0.92
N GLY A 36 18.52 39.71 2.04
CA GLY A 36 19.57 39.50 3.05
C GLY A 36 19.90 40.70 3.95
N GLY A 37 19.17 41.80 3.81
CA GLY A 37 19.26 42.97 4.69
C GLY A 37 18.87 42.68 6.14
N GLY A 38 18.92 43.69 7.00
CA GLY A 38 18.51 43.59 8.40
C GLY A 38 19.27 44.53 9.33
N ARG A 39 19.02 44.41 10.63
CA ARG A 39 19.67 45.22 11.67
C ARG A 39 20.87 44.47 12.26
N PHE A 40 21.97 45.19 12.48
CA PHE A 40 23.18 44.67 13.11
C PHE A 40 23.60 45.57 14.26
N VAL A 41 24.11 44.98 15.35
CA VAL A 41 24.73 45.69 16.47
C VAL A 41 26.24 45.57 16.38
N GLY A 42 26.95 46.68 16.56
CA GLY A 42 28.40 46.76 16.46
C GLY A 42 29.09 46.54 17.81
N PHE A 43 30.28 45.95 17.78
CA PHE A 43 31.16 45.78 18.93
C PHE A 43 32.58 46.20 18.55
N VAL A 44 33.20 47.06 19.36
CA VAL A 44 34.59 47.55 19.15
C VAL A 44 35.56 46.93 20.16
N ASP A 45 36.86 47.08 19.90
CA ASP A 45 37.98 46.59 20.73
C ASP A 45 37.97 45.06 20.93
N THR A 46 37.65 44.34 19.87
CA THR A 46 37.40 42.88 19.89
C THR A 46 38.58 42.03 19.44
N LYS A 47 39.78 42.61 19.35
CA LYS A 47 40.96 41.92 18.80
C LYS A 47 41.26 40.63 19.57
N GLY A 48 41.30 39.50 18.86
CA GLY A 48 41.49 38.16 19.44
C GLY A 48 40.28 37.62 20.21
N LYS A 49 39.15 38.33 20.21
CA LYS A 49 37.90 37.97 20.91
C LYS A 49 36.68 37.96 19.98
N ALA A 50 36.80 38.51 18.77
CA ALA A 50 35.72 38.51 17.81
C ALA A 50 35.31 37.07 17.46
N PRO A 51 34.00 36.77 17.34
CA PRO A 51 33.54 35.53 16.73
C PRO A 51 34.08 35.41 15.30
N ALA A 52 34.06 34.21 14.74
CA ALA A 52 34.40 34.03 13.33
C ALA A 52 33.34 34.70 12.44
N ASP A 53 33.78 35.29 11.33
CA ASP A 53 32.86 35.77 10.28
C ASP A 53 32.18 34.56 9.64
N ASP A 54 30.85 34.50 9.73
CA ASP A 54 30.04 33.40 9.20
C ASP A 54 29.43 33.75 7.84
N SER A 55 29.82 34.89 7.27
CA SER A 55 29.29 35.44 6.03
C SER A 55 27.77 35.63 6.01
N GLY A 56 27.13 35.86 7.16
CA GLY A 56 25.71 36.24 7.18
C GLY A 56 25.14 36.88 8.45
N THR A 57 25.42 36.32 9.63
CA THR A 57 24.96 36.87 10.92
C THR A 57 26.05 37.58 11.71
N VAL A 58 27.32 37.35 11.37
CA VAL A 58 28.48 38.01 11.95
C VAL A 58 29.38 38.51 10.82
N ALA A 59 29.59 39.83 10.76
CA ALA A 59 30.56 40.46 9.86
C ALA A 59 31.75 40.98 10.67
N VAL A 60 32.96 40.45 10.42
CA VAL A 60 34.16 40.79 11.19
C VAL A 60 35.09 41.64 10.34
N SER A 61 35.73 42.64 10.94
CA SER A 61 36.76 43.41 10.25
C SER A 61 37.96 42.53 9.89
N SER A 62 38.67 42.85 8.81
CA SER A 62 39.88 42.08 8.44
C SER A 62 40.97 42.09 9.52
N ALA A 63 40.97 43.08 10.42
CA ALA A 63 41.90 43.16 11.55
C ALA A 63 41.38 42.48 12.83
N GLY A 64 40.11 42.04 12.84
CA GLY A 64 39.42 41.48 14.00
C GLY A 64 39.18 42.47 15.15
N ASP A 65 39.39 43.76 14.93
CA ASP A 65 39.30 44.81 15.95
C ASP A 65 37.88 45.29 16.23
N TYR A 66 36.92 44.95 15.36
CA TYR A 66 35.49 45.09 15.58
C TYR A 66 34.70 44.03 14.81
N TYR A 67 33.43 43.83 15.18
CA TYR A 67 32.48 43.04 14.41
C TYR A 67 31.06 43.61 14.50
N TRP A 68 30.23 43.22 13.54
CA TRP A 68 28.79 43.45 13.53
C TRP A 68 28.06 42.13 13.69
N GLN A 69 27.08 42.08 14.59
CA GLN A 69 26.24 40.91 14.80
C GLN A 69 24.79 41.22 14.47
N ARG A 70 24.16 40.37 13.66
CA ARG A 70 22.76 40.49 13.25
C ARG A 70 21.85 40.39 14.47
N ILE A 71 20.87 41.28 14.55
CA ILE A 71 19.78 41.20 15.50
C ILE A 71 18.75 40.23 14.93
N ILE A 72 18.54 39.10 15.63
CA ILE A 72 17.65 38.01 15.21
C ILE A 72 16.50 37.93 16.21
N ASP A 73 15.33 38.41 15.81
CA ASP A 73 14.12 38.34 16.65
C ASP A 73 13.46 36.96 16.57
N ASP A 74 13.50 36.34 15.39
CA ASP A 74 13.03 34.98 15.14
C ASP A 74 14.05 34.24 14.26
N VAL A 75 14.53 33.10 14.75
CA VAL A 75 15.51 32.26 14.06
C VAL A 75 14.91 31.62 12.80
N SER A 76 13.60 31.40 12.77
CA SER A 76 12.89 30.78 11.64
C SER A 76 12.86 31.68 10.40
N ALA A 77 13.02 33.00 10.58
CA ALA A 77 13.09 33.99 9.52
C ALA A 77 14.47 34.03 8.82
N ILE A 78 15.50 33.46 9.45
CA ILE A 78 16.84 33.35 8.85
C ILE A 78 16.81 32.29 7.76
N ASN A 79 17.43 32.60 6.63
CA ASN A 79 17.40 31.81 5.39
C ASN A 79 18.62 32.17 4.53
N ILE A 80 18.84 31.43 3.43
CA ILE A 80 20.04 31.58 2.61
C ILE A 80 20.29 32.99 2.07
N PHE A 81 19.28 33.86 1.91
CA PHE A 81 19.52 35.25 1.49
C PHE A 81 20.39 36.03 2.48
N HIS A 82 20.29 35.70 3.77
CA HIS A 82 21.11 36.33 4.80
C HIS A 82 22.59 35.91 4.72
N PHE A 83 22.90 34.85 3.98
CA PHE A 83 24.24 34.29 3.77
C PHE A 83 24.74 34.47 2.33
N GLY A 84 24.10 35.33 1.54
CA GLY A 84 24.49 35.60 0.15
C GLY A 84 23.79 34.73 -0.90
N GLY A 85 22.77 33.97 -0.52
CA GLY A 85 21.94 33.27 -1.50
C GLY A 85 21.23 34.25 -2.44
N LYS A 86 20.94 33.80 -3.66
CA LYS A 86 20.25 34.55 -4.70
C LYS A 86 19.21 33.65 -5.40
N ARG A 87 18.02 34.19 -5.61
CA ARG A 87 17.01 33.57 -6.49
C ARG A 87 17.30 33.92 -7.95
N LEU A 88 16.90 33.03 -8.86
CA LEU A 88 16.93 33.27 -10.30
C LEU A 88 16.02 34.43 -10.69
N ARG A 89 16.44 35.19 -11.71
CA ARG A 89 15.65 36.27 -12.32
C ARG A 89 15.36 36.07 -13.80
N GLY A 90 15.90 35.02 -14.40
CA GLY A 90 15.83 34.80 -15.85
C GLY A 90 16.79 35.70 -16.63
N SER A 91 17.83 36.23 -15.97
CA SER A 91 18.85 37.07 -16.60
C SER A 91 20.18 36.35 -16.60
N VAL A 92 20.72 36.08 -17.79
CA VAL A 92 21.97 35.34 -17.96
C VAL A 92 23.12 35.97 -17.15
N SER A 93 23.22 37.29 -17.11
CA SER A 93 24.28 37.98 -16.40
C SER A 93 24.08 38.00 -14.88
N PHE A 94 22.84 38.10 -14.41
CA PHE A 94 22.55 38.10 -12.96
C PHE A 94 22.64 36.69 -12.38
N ASP A 95 22.19 35.69 -13.15
CA ASP A 95 22.08 34.30 -12.70
C ASP A 95 23.38 33.50 -12.93
N ALA A 96 24.41 34.11 -13.53
CA ALA A 96 25.66 33.43 -13.92
C ALA A 96 26.42 32.81 -12.74
N ASP A 97 26.41 33.46 -11.56
CA ASP A 97 27.11 32.98 -10.36
C ASP A 97 26.19 32.29 -9.35
N ASN A 98 24.88 32.24 -9.61
CA ASN A 98 23.87 31.79 -8.64
C ASN A 98 24.17 30.39 -8.08
N GLY A 99 24.69 29.48 -8.92
CA GLY A 99 25.02 28.11 -8.50
C GLY A 99 26.05 28.07 -7.38
N ALA A 100 27.16 28.81 -7.55
CA ALA A 100 28.25 28.87 -6.58
C ALA A 100 27.86 29.66 -5.33
N VAL A 101 27.21 30.83 -5.49
CA VAL A 101 26.81 31.64 -4.32
C VAL A 101 25.74 30.96 -3.48
N ASN A 102 24.80 30.23 -4.09
CA ASN A 102 23.80 29.46 -3.33
C ASN A 102 24.42 28.24 -2.65
N HIS A 103 25.41 27.59 -3.26
CA HIS A 103 26.21 26.55 -2.61
C HIS A 103 26.89 27.09 -1.35
N ASP A 104 27.61 28.21 -1.46
CA ASP A 104 28.32 28.82 -0.34
C ASP A 104 27.35 29.29 0.75
N ALA A 105 26.21 29.89 0.35
CA ALA A 105 25.17 30.30 1.29
C ALA A 105 24.56 29.11 2.06
N CYS A 106 24.38 27.96 1.41
CA CYS A 106 23.91 26.73 2.07
C CYS A 106 24.92 26.23 3.11
N ILE A 107 26.20 26.16 2.76
CA ILE A 107 27.26 25.74 3.67
C ILE A 107 27.38 26.70 4.85
N ASN A 108 27.39 28.00 4.59
CA ASN A 108 27.50 29.03 5.64
C ASN A 108 26.29 28.99 6.58
N MET A 109 25.08 28.89 6.03
CA MET A 109 23.86 28.75 6.84
C MET A 109 23.87 27.47 7.69
N TYR A 110 24.28 26.34 7.11
CA TYR A 110 24.39 25.08 7.84
C TYR A 110 25.39 25.18 9.01
N ARG A 111 26.58 25.75 8.77
CA ARG A 111 27.61 25.94 9.80
C ARG A 111 27.13 26.88 10.90
N TRP A 112 26.46 27.98 10.53
CA TRP A 112 25.83 28.89 11.47
C TRP A 112 24.75 28.20 12.31
N ALA A 113 23.85 27.45 11.67
CA ALA A 113 22.75 26.74 12.35
C ALA A 113 23.29 25.74 13.38
N ARG A 114 24.40 25.06 13.07
CA ARG A 114 25.09 24.17 14.01
C ARG A 114 25.72 24.89 15.20
N GLY A 115 26.21 26.10 15.00
CA GLY A 115 26.85 26.91 16.03
C GLY A 115 25.88 27.76 16.86
N PHE A 116 24.59 27.81 16.48
CA PHE A 116 23.61 28.62 17.17
C PHE A 116 23.38 28.10 18.60
N VAL A 117 23.68 28.95 19.58
CA VAL A 117 23.73 28.56 20.99
C VAL A 117 22.33 28.32 21.54
N SER A 118 22.13 27.13 22.09
CA SER A 118 20.97 26.78 22.90
C SER A 118 21.28 27.00 24.38
N PRO A 119 20.32 27.51 25.18
CA PRO A 119 20.47 27.53 26.65
C PRO A 119 20.42 26.12 27.26
N VAL A 120 20.11 25.09 26.46
CA VAL A 120 20.06 23.69 26.84
C VAL A 120 21.26 22.96 26.24
N ASP A 121 22.21 22.61 27.11
CA ASP A 121 23.43 21.86 26.76
C ASP A 121 23.16 20.36 26.54
N ASP A 122 22.06 19.83 27.10
CA ASP A 122 21.65 18.45 26.84
C ASP A 122 21.31 18.33 25.36
N PRO A 123 22.12 17.59 24.58
CA PRO A 123 21.90 17.48 23.16
C PRO A 123 20.47 16.99 22.91
N ASN A 124 19.99 15.97 23.62
CA ASN A 124 18.68 15.37 23.38
C ASN A 124 17.48 16.27 23.69
N LYS A 125 17.70 17.42 24.34
CA LYS A 125 16.66 18.39 24.69
C LYS A 125 16.90 19.77 24.06
N ASN A 126 17.94 19.92 23.24
CA ASN A 126 18.26 21.18 22.59
C ASN A 126 17.17 21.51 21.52
N PRO A 127 16.36 22.57 21.71
CA PRO A 127 15.25 22.91 20.82
C PRO A 127 15.70 23.51 19.47
N ILE A 128 16.98 23.86 19.34
CA ILE A 128 17.55 24.59 18.20
C ILE A 128 18.02 23.64 17.08
N ARG A 129 17.84 22.33 17.26
CA ARG A 129 18.14 21.30 16.26
C ARG A 129 17.35 21.44 14.95
N ASP A 130 16.39 22.35 14.89
CA ASP A 130 15.44 22.53 13.78
C ASP A 130 15.68 23.76 12.87
N ILE A 131 16.84 24.40 12.95
CA ILE A 131 17.12 25.56 12.07
C ILE A 131 17.35 25.10 10.63
N GLY A 132 18.32 24.21 10.41
CA GLY A 132 18.65 23.67 9.09
C GLY A 132 19.08 24.70 8.04
N ILE A 133 19.10 24.26 6.78
CA ILE A 133 19.21 25.13 5.60
C ILE A 133 17.79 25.54 5.21
N ARG A 134 17.53 26.86 5.08
CA ARG A 134 16.21 27.41 4.75
C ARG A 134 16.24 28.21 3.46
N PHE A 135 15.36 27.85 2.55
CA PHE A 135 15.08 28.56 1.32
C PHE A 135 13.79 29.36 1.47
N PRO A 136 13.78 30.64 1.06
CA PRO A 136 12.54 31.37 0.88
C PRO A 136 11.86 31.00 -0.46
N ALA A 137 10.71 31.61 -0.73
CA ALA A 137 10.01 31.46 -2.01
C ALA A 137 10.88 31.89 -3.21
N GLY A 138 10.88 31.09 -4.27
CA GLY A 138 11.58 31.41 -5.51
C GLY A 138 12.24 30.20 -6.16
N LYS A 139 12.86 30.43 -7.33
CA LYS A 139 13.66 29.43 -8.04
C LYS A 139 15.14 29.65 -7.77
N PHE A 140 15.87 28.59 -7.45
CA PHE A 140 17.29 28.63 -7.10
C PHE A 140 18.05 27.62 -7.96
N ILE A 141 19.19 28.05 -8.52
CA ILE A 141 20.19 27.12 -9.04
C ILE A 141 21.27 26.97 -7.96
N ILE A 142 21.67 25.74 -7.65
CA ILE A 142 22.60 25.45 -6.57
C ILE A 142 23.60 24.41 -7.07
N ASN A 143 24.89 24.66 -6.90
CA ASN A 143 25.90 23.63 -7.12
C ASN A 143 25.84 22.59 -5.99
N PRO A 144 26.27 21.33 -6.22
CA PRO A 144 26.25 20.26 -5.23
C PRO A 144 26.83 20.65 -3.87
N VAL A 145 26.05 20.46 -2.80
CA VAL A 145 26.42 20.67 -1.41
C VAL A 145 26.76 19.32 -0.79
N ASP A 146 28.05 19.05 -0.62
CA ASP A 146 28.56 17.84 0.04
C ASP A 146 29.03 18.16 1.47
N LEU A 147 28.30 17.63 2.46
CA LEU A 147 28.61 17.79 3.88
C LEU A 147 29.22 16.53 4.50
N THR A 148 29.59 15.52 3.69
CA THR A 148 30.15 14.26 4.23
C THR A 148 31.50 14.46 4.94
N GLY A 149 32.26 15.49 4.55
CA GLY A 149 33.50 15.90 5.22
C GLY A 149 33.31 16.47 6.63
N GLU A 150 32.07 16.79 7.04
CA GLU A 150 31.74 17.30 8.38
C GLU A 150 31.56 16.17 9.42
N GLY A 151 31.73 14.91 9.02
CA GLY A 151 31.52 13.74 9.87
C GLY A 151 30.06 13.31 9.96
N GLU A 152 29.75 12.36 10.84
CA GLU A 152 28.35 11.98 11.08
C GLU A 152 27.62 13.08 11.85
N LEU A 153 26.55 13.58 11.23
CA LEU A 153 25.73 14.66 11.74
C LEU A 153 24.58 14.08 12.57
N PRO A 154 24.30 14.65 13.76
CA PRO A 154 23.16 14.18 14.54
C PRO A 154 21.82 14.53 13.87
N PHE A 155 21.77 15.63 13.11
CA PHE A 155 20.60 16.16 12.39
C PHE A 155 21.03 16.86 11.10
N PHE A 156 20.21 16.77 10.06
CA PHE A 156 20.27 17.60 8.87
C PHE A 156 18.85 17.99 8.44
N ASN A 157 18.57 19.28 8.36
CA ASN A 157 17.25 19.77 7.97
C ASN A 157 17.37 20.68 6.75
N LEU A 158 16.46 20.50 5.79
CA LEU A 158 16.35 21.28 4.57
C LEU A 158 14.90 21.72 4.39
N TYR A 159 14.69 23.03 4.41
CA TYR A 159 13.36 23.62 4.38
C TYR A 159 13.25 24.60 3.24
N GLY A 160 12.19 24.47 2.45
CA GLY A 160 11.70 25.51 1.55
C GLY A 160 10.46 26.19 2.10
N ASP A 161 10.02 27.20 1.37
CA ASP A 161 8.72 27.84 1.58
C ASP A 161 7.63 26.89 1.06
N ASP A 162 6.97 26.20 1.98
CA ASP A 162 5.97 25.21 1.66
C ASP A 162 4.57 25.83 1.51
N CYS A 163 3.61 25.01 1.10
CA CYS A 163 2.20 25.29 1.34
C CYS A 163 1.57 24.03 1.95
N GLU A 164 0.38 24.17 2.55
CA GLU A 164 -0.34 23.04 3.17
C GLU A 164 -0.63 21.89 2.19
N TYR A 165 -0.42 22.11 0.88
CA TYR A 165 -0.62 21.13 -0.17
C TYR A 165 0.67 20.84 -0.95
N GLY A 166 1.26 19.66 -0.75
CA GLY A 166 2.57 19.29 -1.29
C GLY A 166 2.75 19.30 -2.81
N VAL A 167 1.69 19.50 -3.60
CA VAL A 167 1.75 19.61 -5.08
C VAL A 167 2.44 20.89 -5.55
N ALA A 168 2.40 21.96 -4.75
CA ALA A 168 2.90 23.27 -5.16
C ALA A 168 3.82 23.95 -4.11
N PRO A 169 4.97 23.33 -3.74
CA PRO A 169 5.97 24.03 -2.95
C PRO A 169 6.45 25.30 -3.67
N ARG A 170 6.71 26.37 -2.92
CA ARG A 170 7.05 27.70 -3.48
C ARG A 170 8.56 27.90 -3.65
N THR A 171 9.37 26.98 -3.11
CA THR A 171 10.80 26.89 -3.39
C THR A 171 11.08 25.86 -4.47
N ILE A 172 11.64 26.31 -5.59
CA ILE A 172 12.06 25.47 -6.71
C ILE A 172 13.59 25.39 -6.71
N ILE A 173 14.16 24.20 -6.75
CA ILE A 173 15.59 23.95 -6.86
C ILE A 173 15.88 23.31 -8.22
N THR A 174 16.88 23.85 -8.90
CA THR A 174 17.59 23.24 -10.05
C THR A 174 19.08 23.19 -9.72
N SER A 175 19.87 22.46 -10.48
CA SER A 175 21.32 22.37 -10.24
C SER A 175 22.12 22.38 -11.55
N ASP A 176 23.41 22.08 -11.46
CA ASP A 176 24.39 22.20 -12.52
C ASP A 176 24.37 21.03 -13.52
N LYS A 177 23.51 20.03 -13.31
CA LYS A 177 23.39 18.79 -14.10
C LYS A 177 24.65 17.93 -14.04
N SER A 178 25.53 18.16 -13.05
CA SER A 178 26.68 17.30 -12.80
C SER A 178 26.25 15.91 -12.32
N ALA A 179 27.19 14.97 -12.27
CA ALA A 179 26.93 13.63 -11.73
C ALA A 179 26.83 13.61 -10.19
N ASN A 180 27.11 14.73 -9.52
CA ASN A 180 27.13 14.82 -8.06
C ASN A 180 25.74 15.09 -7.51
N THR A 181 25.37 14.40 -6.43
CA THR A 181 24.11 14.64 -5.70
C THR A 181 24.02 16.08 -5.19
N VAL A 182 22.87 16.74 -5.38
CA VAL A 182 22.68 18.15 -4.98
C VAL A 182 22.90 18.34 -3.47
N PHE A 183 22.37 17.44 -2.64
CA PHE A 183 22.64 17.41 -1.21
C PHE A 183 23.14 16.02 -0.80
N LYS A 184 24.44 15.91 -0.53
CA LYS A 184 25.06 14.68 -0.04
C LYS A 184 25.47 14.84 1.42
N ILE A 185 24.94 13.99 2.28
CA ILE A 185 25.09 14.13 3.73
C ILE A 185 25.37 12.78 4.40
N LYS A 186 25.93 12.86 5.61
CA LYS A 186 26.03 11.74 6.54
C LYS A 186 25.31 12.14 7.83
N ALA A 187 23.99 12.05 7.89
CA ALA A 187 23.21 12.40 9.08
C ALA A 187 22.37 11.24 9.64
N ARG A 188 22.22 11.21 10.96
CA ARG A 188 21.38 10.22 11.68
C ARG A 188 19.89 10.53 11.57
N ARG A 189 19.54 11.81 11.54
CA ARG A 189 18.17 12.31 11.47
C ARG A 189 18.07 13.36 10.38
N THR A 190 17.09 13.23 9.51
CA THR A 190 16.92 14.09 8.34
C THR A 190 15.49 14.59 8.24
N ALA A 191 15.31 15.90 8.03
CA ALA A 191 14.02 16.48 7.69
C ALA A 191 14.11 17.28 6.38
N ILE A 192 13.22 17.03 5.43
CA ILE A 192 13.10 17.76 4.17
C ILE A 192 11.65 18.20 3.99
N ARG A 193 11.40 19.49 3.77
CA ARG A 193 10.05 20.00 3.55
C ARG A 193 9.98 21.15 2.57
N GLY A 194 8.92 21.17 1.76
CA GLY A 194 8.56 22.36 0.98
C GLY A 194 9.46 22.62 -0.23
N ILE A 195 9.94 21.57 -0.88
CA ILE A 195 10.86 21.69 -2.01
C ILE A 195 10.22 21.14 -3.28
N PHE A 196 10.33 21.89 -4.37
CA PHE A 196 10.16 21.39 -5.72
C PHE A 196 11.54 21.23 -6.37
N TRP A 197 11.96 19.99 -6.61
CA TRP A 197 13.14 19.66 -7.41
C TRP A 197 12.81 19.53 -8.90
N ASP A 198 13.44 20.33 -9.75
CA ASP A 198 13.42 20.17 -11.22
C ASP A 198 14.80 19.69 -11.67
N GLY A 199 14.90 18.40 -12.00
CA GLY A 199 16.15 17.76 -12.41
C GLY A 199 16.62 18.10 -13.82
N GLN A 200 15.77 18.79 -14.61
CA GLN A 200 16.08 19.26 -15.96
C GLN A 200 16.58 18.15 -16.91
N ALA A 201 16.30 16.88 -16.60
CA ALA A 201 16.62 15.74 -17.43
C ALA A 201 15.56 15.55 -18.51
N THR A 202 15.94 14.89 -19.59
CA THR A 202 15.08 14.55 -20.71
C THR A 202 15.51 13.20 -21.26
N ALA A 203 14.55 12.41 -21.74
CA ALA A 203 14.80 11.19 -22.50
C ALA A 203 13.71 10.98 -23.56
N ASP A 204 14.01 10.24 -24.62
CA ASP A 204 13.01 9.83 -25.60
C ASP A 204 12.21 8.63 -25.09
N THR A 205 11.00 8.90 -24.59
CA THR A 205 10.07 7.89 -24.08
C THR A 205 9.15 7.32 -25.16
N THR A 206 9.17 7.86 -26.39
CA THR A 206 8.34 7.36 -27.49
C THR A 206 9.07 6.23 -28.22
N ALA A 207 10.35 6.44 -28.55
CA ALA A 207 11.16 5.42 -29.21
C ALA A 207 11.57 4.27 -28.27
N ASN A 208 11.82 4.58 -26.99
CA ASN A 208 12.20 3.60 -25.99
C ASN A 208 10.98 3.24 -25.15
N THR A 209 10.46 2.02 -25.28
CA THR A 209 9.26 1.55 -24.57
C THR A 209 9.56 0.77 -23.28
N GLY A 210 10.80 0.28 -23.11
CA GLY A 210 11.28 -0.39 -21.90
C GLY A 210 11.70 0.57 -20.78
N ALA A 211 12.43 0.09 -19.78
CA ALA A 211 13.00 0.97 -18.76
C ALA A 211 14.01 1.94 -19.40
N ILE A 212 13.88 3.23 -19.09
CA ILE A 212 14.89 4.23 -19.47
C ILE A 212 16.11 4.00 -18.59
N THR A 213 17.26 3.80 -19.23
CA THR A 213 18.54 3.60 -18.52
C THR A 213 19.27 4.92 -18.33
N THR A 214 20.26 4.94 -17.44
CA THR A 214 21.11 6.11 -17.21
C THR A 214 21.81 6.60 -18.49
N ALA A 215 22.15 5.71 -19.43
CA ALA A 215 22.76 6.08 -20.71
C ALA A 215 21.79 6.81 -21.67
N MET A 216 20.48 6.77 -21.42
CA MET A 216 19.44 7.34 -22.29
C MET A 216 18.93 8.71 -21.83
N VAL A 217 19.39 9.22 -20.68
CA VAL A 217 18.95 10.50 -20.10
C VAL A 217 19.97 11.61 -20.33
N SER A 218 19.50 12.86 -20.47
CA SER A 218 20.38 14.01 -20.73
C SER A 218 21.25 14.43 -19.55
N ASN A 219 20.85 14.11 -18.32
CA ASN A 219 21.68 14.19 -17.12
C ASN A 219 21.18 13.17 -16.07
N GLN A 220 22.00 12.89 -15.06
CA GLN A 220 21.74 11.84 -14.06
C GLN A 220 21.85 12.35 -12.63
N GLN A 221 21.62 13.65 -12.41
CA GLN A 221 21.87 14.29 -11.12
C GLN A 221 20.84 13.85 -10.07
N PRO A 222 21.25 13.21 -8.96
CA PRO A 222 20.36 12.91 -7.84
C PRO A 222 20.09 14.18 -7.01
N PHE A 223 18.93 14.27 -6.36
CA PHE A 223 18.63 15.40 -5.47
C PHE A 223 19.25 15.22 -4.09
N PHE A 224 19.01 14.08 -3.43
CA PHE A 224 19.39 13.88 -2.04
C PHE A 224 19.92 12.48 -1.76
N GLU A 225 21.03 12.39 -1.03
CA GLU A 225 21.67 11.14 -0.64
C GLU A 225 22.17 11.23 0.80
N ASN A 226 21.68 10.32 1.65
CA ASN A 226 22.19 10.15 3.00
C ASN A 226 22.97 8.85 3.10
N ILE A 227 24.28 8.95 3.33
CA ILE A 227 25.21 7.82 3.35
C ILE A 227 25.45 7.25 4.76
N THR A 228 24.69 7.71 5.77
CA THR A 228 24.81 7.18 7.13
C THR A 228 24.37 5.72 7.18
N ILE A 229 25.32 4.83 7.41
CA ILE A 229 25.00 3.42 7.66
C ILE A 229 24.54 3.22 9.12
N GLU A 230 24.03 2.03 9.39
CA GLU A 230 23.64 1.54 10.70
C GLU A 230 22.53 2.36 11.38
N GLY A 231 21.59 2.86 10.58
CA GLY A 231 20.33 3.44 11.06
C GLY A 231 20.13 4.90 10.66
N GLN A 232 19.05 5.19 9.92
CA GLN A 232 18.61 6.55 9.58
C GLN A 232 17.16 6.80 10.00
N TYR A 233 16.88 8.01 10.48
CA TYR A 233 15.52 8.51 10.72
C TYR A 233 15.22 9.64 9.73
N ILE A 234 14.17 9.52 8.94
CA ILE A 234 13.91 10.44 7.83
C ILE A 234 12.47 10.94 7.87
N ASN A 235 12.29 12.22 7.61
CA ASN A 235 10.98 12.82 7.34
C ASN A 235 11.06 13.68 6.08
N VAL A 236 10.31 13.31 5.04
CA VAL A 236 10.13 14.11 3.83
C VAL A 236 8.65 14.43 3.67
N THR A 237 8.31 15.70 3.60
CA THR A 237 6.91 16.14 3.45
C THR A 237 6.77 17.29 2.47
N CYS A 238 5.65 17.34 1.74
CA CYS A 238 5.37 18.41 0.77
C CYS A 238 6.52 18.60 -0.24
N PHE A 239 6.80 17.54 -1.00
CA PHE A 239 7.90 17.52 -1.96
C PHE A 239 7.39 17.23 -3.37
N ARG A 240 7.82 18.03 -4.33
CA ARG A 240 7.56 17.79 -5.75
C ARG A 240 8.86 17.51 -6.49
N VAL A 241 8.81 16.59 -7.44
CA VAL A 241 9.91 16.34 -8.36
C VAL A 241 9.44 16.30 -9.80
N GLU A 242 10.21 16.91 -10.69
CA GLU A 242 10.06 16.78 -12.13
C GLU A 242 11.38 16.52 -12.84
N ASN A 243 11.29 15.87 -14.00
CA ASN A 243 12.38 15.77 -14.97
C ASN A 243 13.67 15.20 -14.34
N ASN A 244 13.55 14.14 -13.53
CA ASN A 244 14.68 13.60 -12.79
C ASN A 244 15.36 12.46 -13.53
N GLY A 245 16.69 12.52 -13.69
CA GLY A 245 17.44 11.54 -14.48
C GLY A 245 17.92 10.28 -13.74
N ASN A 246 17.94 10.29 -12.40
CA ASN A 246 18.45 9.19 -11.56
C ASN A 246 17.51 8.95 -10.36
N SER A 247 17.96 8.34 -9.26
CA SER A 247 17.20 8.27 -8.01
C SER A 247 17.05 9.68 -7.41
N VAL A 248 15.85 10.11 -7.01
CA VAL A 248 15.63 11.41 -6.35
C VAL A 248 16.20 11.38 -4.94
N PHE A 249 15.74 10.40 -4.16
CA PHE A 249 16.18 10.16 -2.79
C PHE A 249 16.90 8.82 -2.69
N ARG A 250 18.11 8.85 -2.12
CA ARG A 250 18.89 7.66 -1.78
C ARG A 250 19.06 7.56 -0.28
N PHE A 251 18.46 6.53 0.30
CA PHE A 251 18.54 6.22 1.71
C PHE A 251 19.11 4.82 1.91
N ILE A 252 19.83 4.63 3.01
CA ILE A 252 20.40 3.34 3.38
C ILE A 252 20.11 3.08 4.86
N ASP A 253 19.88 1.83 5.23
CA ASP A 253 19.72 1.41 6.64
C ASP A 253 18.63 2.20 7.39
N THR A 254 17.46 2.38 6.79
CA THR A 254 16.39 3.17 7.43
C THR A 254 15.81 2.46 8.65
N LEU A 255 15.52 3.22 9.71
CA LEU A 255 14.88 2.74 10.96
C LEU A 255 13.44 3.22 11.12
N ASP A 256 13.17 4.46 10.73
CA ASP A 256 11.85 5.10 10.70
C ASP A 256 11.89 6.18 9.63
N THR A 257 11.03 6.08 8.62
CA THR A 257 11.03 6.99 7.47
C THR A 257 9.61 7.37 7.12
N ARG A 258 9.29 8.66 7.21
CA ARG A 258 7.99 9.21 6.81
C ARG A 258 8.12 9.98 5.51
N LEU A 259 7.29 9.61 4.54
CA LEU A 259 7.22 10.19 3.20
C LEU A 259 5.76 10.59 2.98
N ASP A 260 5.43 11.88 3.12
CA ASP A 260 4.06 12.38 3.00
C ASP A 260 3.95 13.45 1.92
N GLN A 261 2.85 13.43 1.16
CA GLN A 261 2.59 14.45 0.14
C GLN A 261 3.74 14.63 -0.85
N ILE A 262 4.16 13.51 -1.44
CA ILE A 262 5.22 13.44 -2.45
C ILE A 262 4.59 13.33 -3.83
N TYR A 263 5.00 14.20 -4.74
CA TYR A 263 4.45 14.29 -6.08
C TYR A 263 5.55 14.21 -7.13
N SER A 264 5.45 13.30 -8.09
CA SER A 264 6.42 13.20 -9.18
C SER A 264 5.78 13.29 -10.56
N SER A 265 6.51 13.88 -11.51
CA SER A 265 6.18 13.82 -12.93
C SER A 265 7.44 13.69 -13.79
N ASN A 266 7.38 12.91 -14.87
CA ASN A 266 8.48 12.73 -15.82
C ASN A 266 9.80 12.34 -15.14
N THR A 267 9.80 11.25 -14.37
CA THR A 267 11.00 10.73 -13.73
C THR A 267 11.58 9.58 -14.54
N TYR A 268 12.82 9.74 -14.99
CA TYR A 268 13.53 8.76 -15.81
C TYR A 268 14.38 7.78 -15.01
N GLY A 269 14.67 8.12 -13.75
CA GLY A 269 15.15 7.18 -12.73
C GLY A 269 14.10 6.94 -11.64
N ARG A 270 14.55 6.42 -10.49
CA ARG A 270 13.71 6.12 -9.33
C ARG A 270 13.31 7.39 -8.58
N VAL A 271 12.18 7.39 -7.90
CA VAL A 271 11.88 8.45 -6.91
C VAL A 271 12.52 8.09 -5.58
N PHE A 272 12.24 6.90 -5.07
CA PHE A 272 12.88 6.38 -3.87
C PHE A 272 13.80 5.22 -4.20
N ASP A 273 14.98 5.26 -3.61
CA ASP A 273 16.00 4.22 -3.64
C ASP A 273 16.43 3.95 -2.19
N ILE A 274 15.69 3.05 -1.53
CA ILE A 274 15.87 2.71 -0.12
C ILE A 274 16.53 1.34 -0.05
N THR A 275 17.76 1.31 0.45
CA THR A 275 18.63 0.13 0.44
C THR A 275 19.18 -0.14 1.84
N TRP A 276 20.17 -1.03 1.92
CA TRP A 276 20.84 -1.44 3.15
C TRP A 276 22.35 -1.59 2.89
N SER A 277 23.15 -1.55 3.95
CA SER A 277 24.62 -1.54 3.87
C SER A 277 25.26 -2.93 3.98
N ASP A 278 24.49 -3.94 4.39
CA ASP A 278 24.99 -5.26 4.80
C ASP A 278 26.04 -5.16 5.93
N SER A 279 26.00 -4.10 6.75
CA SER A 279 26.87 -4.02 7.93
C SER A 279 26.57 -5.19 8.86
N PRO A 280 27.58 -6.02 9.21
CA PRO A 280 27.39 -7.16 10.11
C PRO A 280 27.06 -6.70 11.53
N GLN A 281 27.38 -5.46 11.88
CA GLN A 281 27.07 -4.87 13.17
C GLN A 281 25.60 -4.44 13.21
N GLY A 282 24.73 -5.34 13.68
CA GLY A 282 23.28 -5.08 13.78
C GLY A 282 22.46 -5.72 12.67
N ASN A 283 23.07 -6.52 11.78
CA ASN A 283 22.42 -7.19 10.65
C ASN A 283 21.64 -6.22 9.77
N TRP A 284 22.33 -5.21 9.23
CA TRP A 284 21.74 -4.21 8.35
C TRP A 284 21.57 -4.76 6.92
N ASP A 285 20.75 -5.80 6.79
CA ASP A 285 20.41 -6.49 5.55
C ASP A 285 19.02 -6.08 4.99
N HIS A 286 18.38 -5.10 5.63
CA HIS A 286 17.03 -4.63 5.37
C HIS A 286 16.83 -3.17 5.83
N SER A 287 15.69 -2.59 5.45
CA SER A 287 15.22 -1.27 5.92
C SER A 287 13.98 -1.44 6.81
N THR A 288 13.65 -0.47 7.65
CA THR A 288 12.57 -0.60 8.66
C THR A 288 11.67 0.64 8.68
N ALA A 289 10.36 0.40 8.88
CA ALA A 289 9.33 1.41 9.15
C ALA A 289 9.30 2.57 8.15
N VAL A 290 9.20 2.24 6.87
CA VAL A 290 8.92 3.22 5.81
C VAL A 290 7.41 3.42 5.68
N GLU A 291 6.93 4.63 5.96
CA GLU A 291 5.54 5.07 5.79
C GLU A 291 5.45 6.04 4.60
N LEU A 292 4.74 5.65 3.56
CA LEU A 292 4.46 6.47 2.37
C LEU A 292 2.97 6.80 2.29
N THR A 293 2.64 8.09 2.32
CA THR A 293 1.25 8.56 2.42
C THR A 293 0.92 9.75 1.52
N ASN A 294 -0.35 9.84 1.11
CA ASN A 294 -0.93 10.99 0.40
C ASN A 294 -0.12 11.46 -0.82
N SER A 295 0.41 10.52 -1.60
CA SER A 295 1.40 10.79 -2.64
C SER A 295 0.89 10.39 -4.02
N ASN A 296 1.38 11.02 -5.07
CA ASN A 296 1.05 10.69 -6.45
C ASN A 296 2.30 10.69 -7.35
N PHE A 297 2.53 9.58 -8.05
CA PHE A 297 3.66 9.40 -8.95
C PHE A 297 3.17 9.22 -10.39
N GLN A 298 3.40 10.22 -11.24
CA GLN A 298 3.02 10.18 -12.64
C GLN A 298 4.24 10.04 -13.55
N HIS A 299 4.06 9.31 -14.65
CA HIS A 299 5.05 9.27 -15.74
C HIS A 299 6.46 8.85 -15.29
N GLY A 300 6.55 7.76 -14.51
CA GLY A 300 7.82 7.11 -14.17
C GLY A 300 8.29 6.16 -15.28
N TYR A 301 9.53 6.35 -15.74
CA TYR A 301 10.10 5.61 -16.88
C TYR A 301 11.33 4.76 -16.54
N GLY A 302 11.89 4.90 -15.34
CA GLY A 302 13.01 4.09 -14.86
C GLY A 302 12.66 2.61 -14.64
N ASP A 303 13.59 1.86 -14.09
CA ASP A 303 13.40 0.42 -13.76
C ASP A 303 12.48 0.18 -12.55
N ALA A 304 12.25 1.21 -11.75
CA ALA A 304 11.28 1.28 -10.67
C ALA A 304 10.99 2.77 -10.36
N THR A 305 9.77 3.09 -9.92
CA THR A 305 9.48 4.40 -9.31
C THR A 305 9.72 4.35 -7.80
N LEU A 306 9.19 3.32 -7.16
CA LEU A 306 9.40 3.01 -5.75
C LEU A 306 10.37 1.82 -5.62
N PHE A 307 11.66 2.05 -5.38
CA PHE A 307 12.61 0.96 -5.12
C PHE A 307 12.88 0.88 -3.61
N MET A 308 12.11 0.00 -2.95
CA MET A 308 12.16 -0.18 -1.49
C MET A 308 12.06 -1.67 -1.11
N PRO A 309 12.96 -2.54 -1.64
CA PRO A 309 12.96 -3.95 -1.26
C PRO A 309 13.39 -4.12 0.20
N ARG A 310 13.01 -5.25 0.81
CA ARG A 310 13.36 -5.62 2.19
C ARG A 310 12.97 -4.57 3.24
N VAL A 311 11.87 -3.84 3.05
CA VAL A 311 11.34 -2.98 4.11
C VAL A 311 10.53 -3.83 5.10
N GLY A 312 10.99 -3.93 6.35
CA GLY A 312 10.19 -4.42 7.47
C GLY A 312 9.22 -3.36 8.00
N GLN A 313 8.03 -3.79 8.45
CA GLN A 313 7.03 -2.92 9.08
C GLN A 313 6.66 -1.66 8.27
N GLY A 314 6.60 -1.76 6.94
CA GLY A 314 6.26 -0.67 6.04
C GLY A 314 4.75 -0.39 5.94
N LEU A 315 4.41 0.83 5.53
CA LEU A 315 3.04 1.28 5.34
C LEU A 315 2.90 2.13 4.07
N ILE A 316 1.87 1.88 3.28
CA ILE A 316 1.44 2.70 2.14
C ILE A 316 -0.03 3.08 2.37
N ARG A 317 -0.36 4.37 2.34
CA ARG A 317 -1.75 4.83 2.50
C ARG A 317 -2.11 5.98 1.57
N ASN A 318 -3.19 5.82 0.80
CA ASN A 318 -3.71 6.85 -0.11
C ASN A 318 -2.62 7.31 -1.09
N VAL A 319 -2.16 6.38 -1.94
CA VAL A 319 -1.07 6.61 -2.89
C VAL A 319 -1.52 6.26 -4.30
N TRP A 320 -1.13 7.07 -5.28
CA TRP A 320 -1.44 6.88 -6.69
C TRP A 320 -0.15 6.72 -7.50
N ILE A 321 -0.13 5.75 -8.40
CA ILE A 321 0.95 5.53 -9.37
C ILE A 321 0.32 5.43 -10.75
N GLU A 322 0.60 6.39 -11.62
CA GLU A 322 -0.12 6.56 -12.88
C GLU A 322 0.85 6.69 -14.06
N HIS A 323 0.47 6.10 -15.20
CA HIS A 323 1.23 6.21 -16.46
C HIS A 323 2.71 5.86 -16.32
N THR A 324 3.01 4.95 -15.40
CA THR A 324 4.37 4.61 -14.97
C THR A 324 4.72 3.22 -15.46
N ARG A 325 5.87 3.05 -16.12
CA ARG A 325 6.27 1.76 -16.71
C ARG A 325 6.49 0.67 -15.68
N PHE A 326 7.18 1.02 -14.59
CA PHE A 326 7.54 0.12 -13.49
C PHE A 326 7.14 0.79 -12.17
N PRO A 327 5.97 0.43 -11.59
CA PRO A 327 5.48 1.04 -10.35
C PRO A 327 6.49 0.96 -9.21
N GLY A 328 7.18 -0.16 -9.08
CA GLY A 328 8.22 -0.31 -8.06
C GLY A 328 8.60 -1.75 -7.76
N ASP A 329 9.54 -1.86 -6.83
CA ASP A 329 9.97 -3.10 -6.21
C ASP A 329 9.92 -2.98 -4.69
N LEU A 330 8.99 -3.72 -4.09
CA LEU A 330 8.75 -3.80 -2.65
C LEU A 330 9.03 -5.22 -2.12
N SER A 331 9.72 -6.05 -2.93
CA SER A 331 9.94 -7.48 -2.69
C SER A 331 10.65 -7.74 -1.36
N ASN A 332 10.40 -8.90 -0.77
CA ASN A 332 10.88 -9.30 0.56
C ASN A 332 10.49 -8.34 1.71
N GLY A 333 9.53 -7.44 1.47
CA GLY A 333 9.06 -6.50 2.49
C GLY A 333 7.96 -7.07 3.39
N GLN A 334 7.56 -6.27 4.37
CA GLN A 334 6.34 -6.43 5.15
C GLN A 334 5.56 -5.13 5.08
N TRP A 335 4.36 -5.16 4.52
CA TRP A 335 3.63 -3.96 4.16
C TRP A 335 2.16 -4.02 4.58
N ILE A 336 1.66 -2.91 5.13
CA ILE A 336 0.23 -2.59 5.12
C ILE A 336 0.00 -1.63 3.96
N ILE A 337 -0.89 -1.97 3.03
CA ILE A 337 -1.22 -1.18 1.85
C ILE A 337 -2.71 -0.86 1.87
N ASP A 338 -3.04 0.40 2.12
CA ASP A 338 -4.41 0.91 2.19
C ASP A 338 -4.66 1.94 1.07
N ALA A 339 -5.67 1.72 0.22
CA ALA A 339 -6.04 2.67 -0.84
C ALA A 339 -4.86 3.06 -1.76
N LEU A 340 -4.17 2.03 -2.29
CA LEU A 340 -3.19 2.20 -3.36
C LEU A 340 -3.90 2.10 -4.72
N SER A 341 -3.64 3.05 -5.60
CA SER A 341 -4.11 3.05 -6.98
C SER A 341 -2.93 2.91 -7.94
N ILE A 342 -3.01 1.95 -8.86
CA ILE A 342 -2.04 1.77 -9.95
C ILE A 342 -2.81 1.79 -11.27
N GLU A 343 -2.51 2.77 -12.13
CA GLU A 343 -3.26 3.00 -13.37
C GLU A 343 -2.35 3.15 -14.58
N SER A 344 -2.68 2.42 -15.66
CA SER A 344 -1.96 2.49 -16.93
C SER A 344 -0.46 2.17 -16.78
N SER A 345 -0.12 1.25 -15.88
CA SER A 345 1.24 0.74 -15.70
C SER A 345 1.43 -0.57 -16.45
N ILE A 346 2.52 -0.65 -17.22
CA ILE A 346 2.80 -1.79 -18.10
C ILE A 346 3.24 -3.01 -17.29
N ASN A 347 4.07 -2.81 -16.26
CA ASN A 347 4.62 -3.87 -15.43
C ASN A 347 3.94 -3.88 -14.06
N PRO A 348 3.88 -5.05 -13.38
CA PRO A 348 3.32 -5.14 -12.04
C PRO A 348 4.19 -4.40 -11.01
N LEU A 349 3.55 -3.94 -9.94
CA LEU A 349 4.27 -3.66 -8.69
C LEU A 349 4.77 -4.97 -8.10
N LYS A 350 6.09 -5.10 -7.91
CA LYS A 350 6.68 -6.33 -7.37
C LYS A 350 6.50 -6.41 -5.86
N LEU A 351 5.89 -7.51 -5.42
CA LEU A 351 5.67 -7.90 -4.04
C LEU A 351 6.17 -9.34 -3.82
N ASN A 352 7.15 -9.79 -4.60
CA ASN A 352 7.67 -11.15 -4.51
C ASN A 352 8.22 -11.42 -3.11
N TYR A 353 7.89 -12.58 -2.52
CA TYR A 353 8.24 -12.94 -1.13
C TYR A 353 7.87 -11.88 -0.07
N SER A 354 6.89 -11.01 -0.36
CA SER A 354 6.47 -9.97 0.57
C SER A 354 5.32 -10.43 1.45
N ARG A 355 5.30 -9.91 2.68
CA ARG A 355 4.28 -10.16 3.70
C ARG A 355 3.32 -8.99 3.71
N VAL A 356 2.21 -9.10 2.99
CA VAL A 356 1.39 -7.93 2.65
C VAL A 356 -0.03 -8.06 3.18
N LEU A 357 -0.53 -7.01 3.82
CA LEU A 357 -1.94 -6.81 4.13
C LEU A 357 -2.47 -5.67 3.24
N MET A 358 -3.44 -5.96 2.37
CA MET A 358 -3.92 -5.03 1.36
C MET A 358 -5.41 -4.74 1.52
N ARG A 359 -5.80 -3.47 1.34
CA ARG A 359 -7.20 -3.04 1.33
C ARG A 359 -7.45 -1.93 0.31
N GLN A 360 -8.59 -2.00 -0.36
CA GLN A 360 -9.05 -1.00 -1.33
C GLN A 360 -8.02 -0.74 -2.45
N LEU A 361 -7.47 -1.81 -3.03
CA LEU A 361 -6.49 -1.70 -4.11
C LEU A 361 -7.20 -1.41 -5.44
N SER A 362 -6.92 -0.27 -6.06
CA SER A 362 -7.45 0.09 -7.40
C SER A 362 -6.42 -0.25 -8.47
N LEU A 363 -6.77 -1.17 -9.36
CA LEU A 363 -5.94 -1.60 -10.49
C LEU A 363 -6.71 -1.35 -11.79
N GLN A 364 -6.24 -0.40 -12.61
CA GLN A 364 -6.91 0.01 -13.85
C GLN A 364 -6.01 -0.14 -15.06
N SER A 365 -6.62 -0.27 -16.24
CA SER A 365 -5.92 -0.23 -17.54
C SER A 365 -4.77 -1.24 -17.68
N GLY A 366 -4.97 -2.46 -17.17
CA GLY A 366 -3.98 -3.55 -17.25
C GLY A 366 -2.94 -3.57 -16.13
N SER A 367 -2.91 -2.57 -15.25
CA SER A 367 -2.05 -2.56 -14.07
C SER A 367 -2.32 -3.78 -13.17
N SER A 368 -1.26 -4.28 -12.53
CA SER A 368 -1.32 -5.46 -11.69
C SER A 368 -0.30 -5.39 -10.55
N ILE A 369 -0.38 -6.36 -9.64
CA ILE A 369 0.63 -6.62 -8.61
C ILE A 369 1.18 -8.02 -8.84
N ASP A 370 2.45 -8.23 -8.52
CA ASP A 370 3.08 -9.54 -8.57
C ASP A 370 3.40 -10.01 -7.15
N THR A 371 2.61 -10.95 -6.65
CA THR A 371 2.80 -11.58 -5.33
C THR A 371 3.40 -12.98 -5.43
N GLU A 372 3.94 -13.37 -6.59
CA GLU A 372 4.51 -14.69 -6.78
C GLU A 372 5.79 -14.89 -5.95
N ARG A 373 6.05 -16.15 -5.57
CA ARG A 373 7.26 -16.54 -4.84
C ARG A 373 8.39 -16.86 -5.81
N THR A 374 8.83 -15.85 -6.55
CA THR A 374 9.90 -15.96 -7.55
C THR A 374 11.13 -15.15 -7.12
N GLY A 375 12.32 -15.64 -7.48
CA GLY A 375 13.59 -15.00 -7.12
C GLY A 375 14.13 -15.42 -5.75
N PHE A 376 14.79 -14.49 -5.05
CA PHE A 376 15.43 -14.73 -3.76
C PHE A 376 14.47 -14.47 -2.60
N ALA A 377 14.37 -15.44 -1.68
CA ALA A 377 13.65 -15.31 -0.42
C ALA A 377 14.59 -14.89 0.71
N LEU A 378 14.37 -13.70 1.28
CA LEU A 378 15.12 -13.19 2.43
C LEU A 378 14.78 -13.96 3.71
N LEU A 379 13.48 -14.13 3.97
CA LEU A 379 12.97 -14.74 5.20
C LEU A 379 12.51 -16.18 4.95
N SER A 380 12.44 -16.95 6.03
CA SER A 380 12.01 -18.34 5.99
C SER A 380 10.59 -18.48 5.40
N ASN A 381 10.29 -19.66 4.85
CA ASN A 381 8.96 -19.96 4.31
C ASN A 381 7.82 -19.86 5.33
N TYR A 382 8.11 -19.93 6.63
CA TYR A 382 7.10 -19.81 7.70
C TYR A 382 6.58 -18.38 7.86
N GLU A 383 7.36 -17.39 7.44
CA GLU A 383 6.99 -15.97 7.53
C GLU A 383 6.15 -15.50 6.33
N GLN A 384 6.09 -16.31 5.26
CA GLN A 384 5.57 -15.90 3.97
C GLN A 384 4.04 -15.93 3.92
N GLY A 385 3.44 -14.95 3.24
CA GLY A 385 2.01 -14.94 2.93
C GLY A 385 1.45 -13.53 2.84
N TRP A 386 0.29 -13.41 2.21
CA TRP A 386 -0.42 -12.14 2.09
C TRP A 386 -1.91 -12.33 2.28
N ARG A 387 -2.58 -11.21 2.56
CA ARG A 387 -4.03 -11.11 2.68
C ARG A 387 -4.49 -9.83 1.99
N ARG A 388 -5.56 -9.95 1.21
CA ARG A 388 -6.23 -8.86 0.51
C ARG A 388 -7.68 -8.84 0.93
N ASP A 389 -8.11 -7.78 1.59
CA ASP A 389 -9.50 -7.55 1.99
C ASP A 389 -10.10 -6.42 1.17
N GLU A 390 -11.13 -6.72 0.40
CA GLU A 390 -11.81 -5.78 -0.49
C GLU A 390 -13.31 -5.75 -0.16
N ASN A 391 -14.01 -4.72 -0.62
CA ASN A 391 -15.47 -4.65 -0.49
C ASN A 391 -16.20 -5.83 -1.16
N PHE A 392 -15.55 -6.51 -2.11
CA PHE A 392 -16.09 -7.66 -2.83
C PHE A 392 -15.58 -9.02 -2.31
N GLY A 393 -14.78 -9.06 -1.24
CA GLY A 393 -14.36 -10.31 -0.61
C GLY A 393 -12.95 -10.27 -0.02
N THR A 394 -12.50 -11.41 0.49
CA THR A 394 -11.15 -11.60 1.04
C THR A 394 -10.43 -12.73 0.32
N GLN A 395 -9.17 -12.51 -0.05
CA GLN A 395 -8.26 -13.53 -0.56
C GLN A 395 -7.01 -13.60 0.34
N MET A 396 -6.55 -14.79 0.70
CA MET A 396 -5.37 -14.97 1.55
C MET A 396 -4.67 -16.30 1.30
N THR A 397 -3.37 -16.34 1.55
CA THR A 397 -2.53 -17.54 1.44
C THR A 397 -2.16 -18.15 2.80
N GLY A 398 -2.81 -17.70 3.87
CA GLY A 398 -2.53 -18.08 5.26
C GLY A 398 -3.65 -18.90 5.90
N SER A 399 -3.55 -19.11 7.21
CA SER A 399 -4.55 -19.84 7.97
C SER A 399 -5.78 -18.97 8.29
N MET A 400 -6.95 -19.61 8.34
CA MET A 400 -8.19 -19.03 8.85
C MET A 400 -8.68 -19.85 10.04
N LYS A 401 -8.98 -19.20 11.16
CA LYS A 401 -9.63 -19.83 12.32
C LYS A 401 -10.80 -18.97 12.76
N ALA A 402 -12.02 -19.52 12.66
CA ALA A 402 -13.24 -18.89 13.16
C ALA A 402 -13.73 -19.63 14.42
N GLY A 403 -14.29 -18.90 15.39
CA GLY A 403 -14.94 -19.52 16.56
C GLY A 403 -16.23 -20.25 16.18
N TRP A 404 -17.03 -19.63 15.31
CA TRP A 404 -18.19 -20.18 14.63
C TRP A 404 -18.43 -19.35 13.36
N TYR A 405 -19.19 -19.88 12.40
CA TYR A 405 -19.64 -19.13 11.22
C TYR A 405 -21.14 -19.37 10.99
N SER A 406 -21.82 -18.38 10.42
CA SER A 406 -23.21 -18.45 10.00
C SER A 406 -23.33 -17.76 8.65
N GLY A 407 -24.13 -18.33 7.75
CA GLY A 407 -24.47 -17.72 6.47
C GLY A 407 -25.76 -16.89 6.54
N TYR A 408 -26.42 -16.78 5.38
CA TYR A 408 -27.75 -16.17 5.26
C TYR A 408 -28.78 -16.98 6.06
N ARG A 409 -29.92 -16.36 6.39
CA ARG A 409 -30.94 -16.99 7.23
C ARG A 409 -32.34 -16.70 6.72
N VAL A 410 -33.18 -17.73 6.79
CA VAL A 410 -34.62 -17.65 6.59
C VAL A 410 -35.30 -18.37 7.75
N SER A 411 -36.43 -17.85 8.23
CA SER A 411 -37.10 -18.40 9.42
C SER A 411 -38.57 -18.67 9.14
N ASN A 412 -39.06 -19.85 9.52
CA ASN A 412 -40.49 -20.16 9.55
C ASN A 412 -40.93 -20.61 10.95
N THR A 413 -41.55 -19.68 11.68
CA THR A 413 -42.16 -19.95 13.00
C THR A 413 -43.68 -20.09 12.93
N SER A 414 -44.26 -19.98 11.73
CA SER A 414 -45.69 -20.08 11.51
C SER A 414 -46.17 -21.53 11.53
N THR A 415 -47.49 -21.73 11.59
CA THR A 415 -48.13 -23.05 11.54
C THR A 415 -48.24 -23.63 10.13
N GLU A 416 -47.86 -22.87 9.10
CA GLU A 416 -47.95 -23.27 7.70
C GLU A 416 -46.57 -23.42 7.07
N ASP A 417 -46.44 -24.33 6.12
CA ASP A 417 -45.24 -24.45 5.31
C ASP A 417 -45.18 -23.26 4.33
N LYS A 418 -44.05 -22.53 4.29
CA LYS A 418 -43.93 -21.28 3.53
C LYS A 418 -42.81 -21.34 2.50
N TRP A 419 -43.03 -20.68 1.36
CA TRP A 419 -42.00 -20.51 0.34
C TRP A 419 -41.21 -19.24 0.54
N PHE A 420 -39.91 -19.31 0.34
CA PHE A 420 -39.00 -18.18 0.39
C PHE A 420 -38.13 -18.16 -0.86
N ARG A 421 -37.90 -17.00 -1.45
CA ARG A 421 -36.94 -16.83 -2.54
C ARG A 421 -35.57 -16.67 -1.94
N LEU A 422 -34.64 -17.57 -2.23
CA LEU A 422 -33.25 -17.43 -1.78
C LEU A 422 -32.57 -16.26 -2.47
N GLY A 423 -32.73 -16.16 -3.79
CA GLY A 423 -32.14 -15.10 -4.59
C GLY A 423 -31.78 -15.56 -5.99
N LYS A 424 -30.92 -14.76 -6.63
CA LYS A 424 -30.45 -14.97 -8.00
C LYS A 424 -28.95 -15.30 -8.02
N PHE A 425 -28.60 -16.34 -8.78
CA PHE A 425 -27.25 -16.86 -8.94
C PHE A 425 -26.77 -16.59 -10.36
N PHE A 426 -25.49 -16.24 -10.50
CA PHE A 426 -24.84 -16.00 -11.78
C PHE A 426 -23.65 -16.94 -11.99
N PHE A 427 -23.55 -17.45 -13.21
CA PHE A 427 -22.61 -18.48 -13.64
C PHE A 427 -21.79 -17.98 -14.85
N PRO A 428 -20.71 -17.22 -14.64
CA PRO A 428 -19.85 -16.74 -15.74
C PRO A 428 -19.27 -17.88 -16.61
N ARG A 429 -18.99 -19.06 -16.03
CA ARG A 429 -18.39 -20.21 -16.74
C ARG A 429 -19.38 -21.35 -16.96
N ALA A 430 -19.27 -22.05 -18.08
CA ALA A 430 -20.01 -23.30 -18.30
C ALA A 430 -19.49 -24.38 -17.34
N ASN A 431 -20.36 -25.30 -16.91
CA ASN A 431 -20.09 -26.30 -15.87
C ASN A 431 -19.64 -25.72 -14.52
N GLN A 432 -19.86 -24.43 -14.27
CA GLN A 432 -19.71 -23.86 -12.93
C GLN A 432 -20.84 -24.37 -12.04
N HIS A 433 -20.50 -24.65 -10.79
CA HIS A 433 -21.40 -25.16 -9.78
C HIS A 433 -21.59 -24.15 -8.63
N TRP A 434 -22.80 -24.14 -8.07
CA TRP A 434 -23.07 -23.59 -6.75
C TRP A 434 -23.62 -24.70 -5.87
N ASN A 435 -23.02 -24.84 -4.69
CA ASN A 435 -23.47 -25.75 -3.64
C ASN A 435 -24.13 -24.91 -2.54
N ILE A 436 -25.38 -25.20 -2.27
CA ILE A 436 -26.22 -24.48 -1.31
C ILE A 436 -26.48 -25.43 -0.13
N ASP A 437 -25.78 -25.20 0.97
CA ASP A 437 -25.91 -25.99 2.21
C ASP A 437 -26.88 -25.30 3.16
N MET A 438 -28.02 -25.95 3.42
CA MET A 438 -29.11 -25.45 4.23
C MET A 438 -29.22 -26.25 5.52
N LEU A 439 -28.75 -25.68 6.62
CA LEU A 439 -28.78 -26.28 7.94
C LEU A 439 -30.04 -25.85 8.69
N GLY A 440 -30.90 -26.80 9.06
CA GLY A 440 -32.07 -26.53 9.86
C GLY A 440 -32.93 -27.77 10.09
N LYS A 441 -33.70 -27.78 11.17
CA LYS A 441 -34.49 -28.92 11.62
C LYS A 441 -35.99 -28.69 11.39
N ALA A 442 -36.72 -29.68 10.89
CA ALA A 442 -38.15 -29.53 10.62
C ALA A 442 -38.99 -29.38 11.89
N LEU A 443 -38.71 -30.18 12.92
CA LEU A 443 -39.45 -30.19 14.19
C LEU A 443 -38.65 -29.63 15.37
N ARG A 444 -39.34 -29.06 16.36
CA ARG A 444 -38.74 -28.52 17.60
C ARG A 444 -38.59 -29.56 18.71
N ASP A 445 -38.86 -30.83 18.42
CA ASP A 445 -38.83 -31.91 19.40
C ASP A 445 -37.43 -32.06 20.01
N THR A 446 -37.36 -32.26 21.32
CA THR A 446 -36.11 -32.42 22.07
C THR A 446 -35.74 -33.89 22.30
N GLN A 447 -36.65 -34.82 22.03
CA GLN A 447 -36.44 -36.25 22.27
C GLN A 447 -36.16 -37.00 20.97
N THR A 448 -34.93 -37.48 20.79
CA THR A 448 -34.56 -38.31 19.65
C THR A 448 -34.75 -39.80 19.97
N GLN A 449 -35.74 -40.44 19.36
CA GLN A 449 -35.94 -41.89 19.48
C GLN A 449 -35.32 -42.62 18.27
N PRO A 450 -34.86 -43.89 18.41
CA PRO A 450 -34.38 -44.66 17.27
C PRO A 450 -35.46 -44.79 16.19
N ALA A 451 -35.24 -44.14 15.05
CA ALA A 451 -36.21 -44.15 13.96
C ALA A 451 -36.37 -45.57 13.39
N THR A 452 -37.61 -45.93 13.06
CA THR A 452 -37.91 -47.19 12.39
C THR A 452 -37.52 -47.14 10.91
N ALA A 453 -37.48 -45.96 10.30
CA ALA A 453 -36.96 -45.72 8.96
C ALA A 453 -36.23 -44.36 8.89
N PRO A 454 -35.26 -44.17 7.97
CA PRO A 454 -34.51 -42.93 7.85
C PRO A 454 -35.38 -41.67 7.70
N LEU A 455 -36.50 -41.77 6.98
CA LEU A 455 -37.45 -40.67 6.74
C LEU A 455 -38.26 -40.24 7.99
N LEU A 456 -38.18 -40.99 9.09
CA LEU A 456 -38.93 -40.74 10.33
C LEU A 456 -38.02 -40.28 11.48
N THR A 457 -36.77 -39.93 11.17
CA THR A 457 -35.83 -39.39 12.15
C THR A 457 -36.22 -37.96 12.55
N ASN A 458 -35.85 -37.54 13.75
CA ASN A 458 -36.01 -36.17 14.24
C ASN A 458 -34.67 -35.60 14.77
N VAL A 459 -33.56 -36.02 14.17
CA VAL A 459 -32.22 -35.47 14.41
C VAL A 459 -32.01 -34.15 13.67
N CYS A 460 -30.92 -33.43 13.93
CA CYS A 460 -30.57 -32.23 13.18
C CYS A 460 -30.61 -32.48 11.67
N GLY A 461 -31.27 -31.59 10.95
CA GLY A 461 -31.50 -31.70 9.52
C GLY A 461 -30.59 -30.83 8.68
N LYS A 462 -30.37 -31.26 7.44
CA LYS A 462 -29.65 -30.52 6.41
C LYS A 462 -30.24 -30.82 5.04
N THR A 463 -30.26 -29.82 4.16
CA THR A 463 -30.53 -29.99 2.73
C THR A 463 -29.35 -29.44 1.94
N LEU A 464 -28.87 -30.21 0.97
CA LEU A 464 -27.87 -29.78 0.01
C LEU A 464 -28.53 -29.69 -1.37
N LEU A 465 -28.57 -28.48 -1.92
CA LEU A 465 -28.98 -28.22 -3.30
C LEU A 465 -27.72 -27.86 -4.09
N ASN A 466 -27.39 -28.69 -5.09
CA ASN A 466 -26.32 -28.37 -6.03
C ASN A 466 -26.96 -27.94 -7.34
N ILE A 467 -26.56 -26.79 -7.85
CA ILE A 467 -27.00 -26.27 -9.15
C ILE A 467 -25.78 -26.04 -10.03
N TYR A 468 -25.91 -26.35 -11.32
CA TYR A 468 -24.81 -26.31 -12.25
C TYR A 468 -25.24 -25.81 -13.62
N ARG A 469 -24.40 -24.96 -14.22
CA ARG A 469 -24.68 -24.39 -15.55
C ARG A 469 -24.40 -25.41 -16.65
N GLY A 470 -25.44 -25.79 -17.37
CA GLY A 470 -25.35 -26.51 -18.63
C GLY A 470 -25.20 -25.55 -19.83
N GLU A 471 -25.47 -26.06 -21.03
CA GLU A 471 -25.31 -25.31 -22.28
C GLU A 471 -26.34 -24.17 -22.45
N SER A 472 -27.62 -24.48 -22.21
CA SER A 472 -28.77 -23.56 -22.40
C SER A 472 -29.66 -23.43 -21.17
N SER A 473 -29.33 -24.12 -20.08
CA SER A 473 -30.12 -24.14 -18.85
C SER A 473 -29.26 -24.43 -17.63
N VAL A 474 -29.84 -24.25 -16.44
CA VAL A 474 -29.24 -24.66 -15.16
C VAL A 474 -29.89 -25.97 -14.74
N GLY A 475 -29.05 -26.98 -14.48
CA GLY A 475 -29.45 -28.25 -13.89
C GLY A 475 -29.18 -28.27 -12.40
N GLY A 476 -29.56 -29.36 -11.73
CA GLY A 476 -29.25 -29.52 -10.32
C GLY A 476 -29.72 -30.84 -9.73
N ASN A 477 -29.30 -31.08 -8.49
CA ASN A 477 -29.72 -32.21 -7.68
C ASN A 477 -29.97 -31.77 -6.22
N LEU A 478 -30.70 -32.60 -5.48
CA LEU A 478 -31.17 -32.28 -4.14
C LEU A 478 -30.97 -33.47 -3.20
N HIS A 479 -30.40 -33.19 -2.03
CA HIS A 479 -30.04 -34.17 -1.02
C HIS A 479 -30.59 -33.71 0.34
N TYR A 480 -31.07 -34.65 1.15
CA TYR A 480 -31.56 -34.43 2.52
C TYR A 480 -30.80 -35.31 3.51
N GLU A 481 -30.41 -34.75 4.64
CA GLU A 481 -29.85 -35.46 5.79
C GLU A 481 -30.68 -35.13 7.03
N GLY A 482 -30.90 -36.12 7.89
CA GLY A 482 -31.68 -35.93 9.12
C GLY A 482 -33.13 -35.47 8.87
N ASP A 483 -33.65 -34.65 9.77
CA ASP A 483 -34.99 -34.06 9.69
C ASP A 483 -34.92 -32.62 9.16
N SER A 484 -34.77 -32.46 7.84
CA SER A 484 -34.52 -31.14 7.25
C SER A 484 -35.70 -30.17 7.40
N GLY A 485 -35.40 -28.94 7.82
CA GLY A 485 -36.36 -27.84 7.81
C GLY A 485 -36.80 -27.41 6.40
N VAL A 486 -36.03 -27.78 5.36
CA VAL A 486 -36.39 -27.55 3.96
C VAL A 486 -37.10 -28.78 3.41
N ILE A 487 -38.28 -28.61 2.82
CA ILE A 487 -39.09 -29.72 2.32
C ILE A 487 -39.22 -29.75 0.79
N ASP A 488 -38.95 -28.65 0.09
CA ASP A 488 -38.90 -28.59 -1.38
C ASP A 488 -38.00 -27.42 -1.84
N CYS A 489 -37.49 -27.53 -3.06
CA CYS A 489 -36.72 -26.48 -3.73
C CYS A 489 -37.18 -26.32 -5.18
N ILE A 490 -37.34 -25.08 -5.62
CA ILE A 490 -37.54 -24.73 -7.02
C ILE A 490 -36.32 -23.99 -7.52
N VAL A 491 -35.82 -24.41 -8.68
CA VAL A 491 -34.79 -23.71 -9.43
C VAL A 491 -35.37 -23.33 -10.78
N ARG A 492 -35.05 -22.13 -11.27
CA ARG A 492 -35.43 -21.66 -12.60
C ARG A 492 -34.24 -21.06 -13.31
N THR A 493 -34.08 -21.38 -14.58
CA THR A 493 -33.20 -20.62 -15.45
C THR A 493 -33.92 -19.36 -15.92
N THR A 494 -33.26 -18.20 -15.85
CA THR A 494 -33.86 -16.90 -16.22
C THR A 494 -33.35 -16.34 -17.55
N ASP A 495 -32.48 -17.08 -18.22
CA ASP A 495 -31.92 -16.76 -19.53
C ASP A 495 -31.76 -18.02 -20.40
N ASP A 496 -31.55 -17.84 -21.69
CA ASP A 496 -31.42 -18.91 -22.69
C ASP A 496 -30.02 -19.55 -22.75
N LYS A 497 -29.07 -19.06 -21.94
CA LYS A 497 -27.66 -19.51 -21.92
C LYS A 497 -27.25 -20.16 -20.60
N GLY A 498 -28.22 -20.38 -19.71
CA GLY A 498 -27.98 -20.94 -18.39
C GLY A 498 -27.11 -20.07 -17.48
N LYS A 499 -26.89 -18.78 -17.80
CA LYS A 499 -26.01 -17.90 -17.01
C LYS A 499 -26.64 -17.52 -15.68
N TYR A 500 -27.96 -17.55 -15.57
CA TYR A 500 -28.67 -17.09 -14.39
C TYR A 500 -29.70 -18.10 -13.90
N ALA A 501 -29.66 -18.37 -12.60
CA ALA A 501 -30.69 -19.15 -11.92
C ALA A 501 -31.34 -18.35 -10.80
N GLU A 502 -32.61 -18.64 -10.52
CA GLU A 502 -33.30 -18.21 -9.32
C GLU A 502 -33.73 -19.43 -8.51
N VAL A 503 -33.62 -19.32 -7.19
CA VAL A 503 -33.87 -20.43 -6.27
C VAL A 503 -34.91 -20.04 -5.24
N TRP A 504 -35.87 -20.94 -5.00
CA TRP A 504 -36.84 -20.86 -3.92
C TRP A 504 -36.76 -22.12 -3.07
N ILE A 505 -37.00 -21.96 -1.77
CA ILE A 505 -37.05 -23.07 -0.82
C ILE A 505 -38.35 -23.03 -0.04
N LYS A 506 -38.91 -24.20 0.24
CA LYS A 506 -40.07 -24.34 1.10
C LYS A 506 -39.62 -24.77 2.48
N LEU A 507 -39.94 -23.96 3.49
CA LEU A 507 -39.63 -24.26 4.88
C LEU A 507 -40.84 -24.90 5.56
N LYS A 508 -40.57 -25.94 6.34
CA LYS A 508 -41.58 -26.60 7.19
C LYS A 508 -42.14 -25.60 8.20
N ALA A 509 -43.44 -25.70 8.48
CA ALA A 509 -44.08 -25.03 9.60
C ALA A 509 -43.28 -25.24 10.89
N GLN A 510 -43.07 -24.17 11.65
CA GLN A 510 -42.40 -24.17 12.96
C GLN A 510 -40.94 -24.68 12.97
N CYS A 511 -40.26 -24.82 11.83
CA CYS A 511 -38.85 -25.26 11.76
C CYS A 511 -37.87 -24.26 12.39
N GLY A 512 -38.30 -23.03 12.62
CA GLY A 512 -37.44 -21.96 13.11
C GLY A 512 -36.44 -21.52 12.03
N ASP A 513 -35.19 -21.33 12.43
CA ASP A 513 -34.14 -20.79 11.57
C ASP A 513 -33.50 -21.88 10.69
N VAL A 514 -33.39 -21.58 9.39
CA VAL A 514 -32.58 -22.33 8.43
C VAL A 514 -31.43 -21.44 7.97
N VAL A 515 -30.19 -21.89 8.19
CA VAL A 515 -28.96 -21.20 7.78
C VAL A 515 -28.55 -21.68 6.40
N ILE A 516 -28.23 -20.75 5.50
CA ILE A 516 -27.83 -21.02 4.11
C ILE A 516 -26.37 -20.61 3.91
N ASN A 517 -25.52 -21.59 3.61
CA ASN A 517 -24.11 -21.39 3.24
C ASN A 517 -23.91 -21.72 1.77
N LEU A 518 -23.03 -20.97 1.10
CA LEU A 518 -22.80 -21.07 -0.34
C LEU A 518 -21.34 -21.37 -0.64
N THR A 519 -21.11 -22.28 -1.57
CA THR A 519 -19.79 -22.55 -2.16
C THR A 519 -19.90 -22.58 -3.67
N THR A 520 -18.90 -22.09 -4.40
CA THR A 520 -18.81 -22.17 -5.86
C THR A 520 -17.38 -22.45 -6.29
N ASP A 521 -17.23 -23.08 -7.45
CA ASP A 521 -15.97 -23.26 -8.18
C ASP A 521 -15.74 -22.17 -9.24
N GLY A 522 -16.68 -21.23 -9.37
CA GLY A 522 -16.59 -20.14 -10.32
C GLY A 522 -15.62 -19.04 -9.90
N PRO A 523 -15.20 -18.18 -10.84
CA PRO A 523 -14.29 -17.08 -10.56
C PRO A 523 -14.91 -16.09 -9.57
N SER A 524 -14.10 -15.59 -8.66
CA SER A 524 -14.40 -14.43 -7.81
C SER A 524 -14.05 -13.13 -8.53
N ARG A 525 -14.34 -11.97 -7.92
CA ARG A 525 -13.92 -10.67 -8.47
C ARG A 525 -12.40 -10.48 -8.48
N PHE A 526 -11.65 -11.28 -7.70
CA PHE A 526 -10.18 -11.31 -7.76
C PHE A 526 -9.67 -11.95 -9.05
N ASP A 527 -10.43 -12.88 -9.63
CA ASP A 527 -10.03 -13.64 -10.81
C ASP A 527 -10.43 -12.96 -12.14
N GLY A 528 -11.51 -12.16 -12.13
CA GLY A 528 -11.98 -11.48 -13.33
C GLY A 528 -13.10 -10.46 -13.10
N GLY A 529 -13.33 -9.62 -14.11
CA GLY A 529 -14.43 -8.63 -14.08
C GLY A 529 -15.82 -9.27 -14.11
N GLU A 530 -16.04 -10.22 -15.02
CA GLU A 530 -17.22 -11.10 -15.01
C GLU A 530 -16.96 -12.24 -14.01
N CYS A 531 -17.54 -12.13 -12.82
CA CYS A 531 -17.34 -13.05 -11.70
C CYS A 531 -18.65 -13.66 -11.21
N SER A 532 -18.56 -14.67 -10.35
CA SER A 532 -19.71 -15.36 -9.78
C SER A 532 -20.44 -14.45 -8.79
N LEU A 533 -21.77 -14.32 -8.94
CA LEU A 533 -22.58 -13.43 -8.11
C LEU A 533 -23.76 -14.18 -7.50
N PHE A 534 -24.03 -13.88 -6.23
CA PHE A 534 -25.28 -14.24 -5.55
C PHE A 534 -25.94 -12.97 -5.02
N ASN A 535 -27.15 -12.71 -5.51
CA ASN A 535 -27.97 -11.59 -5.06
C ASN A 535 -29.08 -12.14 -4.15
N PRO A 536 -28.95 -12.02 -2.82
CA PRO A 536 -29.94 -12.53 -1.89
C PRO A 536 -31.26 -11.77 -2.00
N ASP A 537 -32.37 -12.50 -1.83
CA ASP A 537 -33.72 -11.93 -1.69
C ASP A 537 -34.27 -12.25 -0.29
N LEU A 538 -34.29 -13.55 0.05
CA LEU A 538 -34.68 -14.12 1.34
C LEU A 538 -36.12 -13.81 1.78
N SER A 539 -36.94 -13.22 0.92
CA SER A 539 -38.33 -12.87 1.22
C SER A 539 -39.29 -14.06 1.10
N GLU A 540 -40.37 -14.01 1.90
CA GLU A 540 -41.51 -14.92 1.78
C GLU A 540 -42.26 -14.67 0.46
N VAL A 541 -42.65 -15.75 -0.22
CA VAL A 541 -43.38 -15.71 -1.48
C VAL A 541 -44.78 -16.29 -1.28
N THR A 542 -45.79 -15.44 -1.38
CA THR A 542 -47.20 -15.82 -1.26
C THR A 542 -47.78 -16.35 -2.58
N ASN A 543 -47.29 -15.85 -3.72
CA ASN A 543 -47.70 -16.26 -5.06
C ASN A 543 -46.51 -16.88 -5.81
N LEU A 544 -46.28 -18.17 -5.56
CA LEU A 544 -45.22 -18.90 -6.23
C LEU A 544 -45.70 -19.35 -7.61
N ASN A 545 -45.15 -18.75 -8.67
CA ASN A 545 -45.20 -19.38 -9.97
C ASN A 545 -44.31 -20.65 -9.90
N THR A 546 -44.77 -21.79 -10.43
CA THR A 546 -43.99 -23.05 -10.52
C THR A 546 -43.66 -23.49 -11.95
N ASP A 547 -44.09 -22.73 -12.96
CA ASP A 547 -43.79 -22.98 -14.38
C ASP A 547 -42.29 -23.01 -14.65
N ASN A 548 -41.87 -23.80 -15.63
CA ASN A 548 -40.46 -23.93 -16.04
C ASN A 548 -39.49 -24.25 -14.90
N ARG A 549 -39.97 -24.93 -13.85
CA ARG A 549 -39.12 -25.49 -12.79
C ARG A 549 -38.12 -26.46 -13.41
N VAL A 550 -36.85 -26.30 -13.05
CA VAL A 550 -35.79 -27.27 -13.32
C VAL A 550 -36.11 -28.58 -12.60
N ASN A 551 -36.04 -29.70 -13.32
CA ASN A 551 -36.21 -31.01 -12.72
C ASN A 551 -34.94 -31.39 -11.94
N LEU A 552 -35.01 -31.26 -10.61
CA LEU A 552 -33.91 -31.61 -9.72
C LEU A 552 -33.93 -33.11 -9.45
N SER A 553 -32.81 -33.79 -9.71
CA SER A 553 -32.68 -35.20 -9.33
C SER A 553 -32.50 -35.33 -7.82
N THR A 554 -33.29 -36.20 -7.19
CA THR A 554 -33.15 -36.53 -5.75
C THR A 554 -32.30 -37.78 -5.59
N VAL A 555 -31.02 -37.65 -5.94
CA VAL A 555 -30.05 -38.75 -5.91
C VAL A 555 -28.98 -38.47 -4.87
N MET A 556 -28.42 -39.51 -4.28
CA MET A 556 -27.29 -39.40 -3.35
C MET A 556 -26.28 -40.48 -3.70
N ASN A 557 -24.99 -40.14 -3.78
CA ASN A 557 -23.94 -41.10 -4.10
C ASN A 557 -22.72 -40.85 -3.21
N TYR A 558 -22.28 -41.88 -2.49
CA TYR A 558 -21.07 -41.88 -1.68
C TYR A 558 -20.17 -43.00 -2.20
N HIS A 559 -19.04 -42.66 -2.82
CA HIS A 559 -18.11 -43.63 -3.40
C HIS A 559 -16.67 -43.14 -3.34
N ASN A 560 -15.72 -44.08 -3.46
CA ASN A 560 -14.29 -43.78 -3.61
C ASN A 560 -13.81 -43.77 -5.08
N GLY A 561 -14.73 -43.97 -6.03
CA GLY A 561 -14.44 -44.09 -7.47
C GLY A 561 -14.53 -45.53 -8.01
N THR A 562 -14.59 -46.52 -7.12
CA THR A 562 -14.70 -47.95 -7.48
C THR A 562 -15.88 -48.62 -6.77
N ALA A 563 -16.05 -48.37 -5.47
CA ALA A 563 -17.11 -48.91 -4.64
C ALA A 563 -17.88 -47.79 -3.94
N GLY A 564 -19.15 -48.03 -3.62
CA GLY A 564 -19.99 -47.04 -2.98
C GLY A 564 -21.43 -47.49 -2.70
N VAL A 565 -22.16 -46.58 -2.08
CA VAL A 565 -23.60 -46.67 -1.83
C VAL A 565 -24.28 -45.41 -2.35
N GLY A 566 -25.46 -45.58 -2.92
CA GLY A 566 -26.25 -44.47 -3.41
C GLY A 566 -27.75 -44.72 -3.34
N TYR A 567 -28.49 -43.73 -3.83
CA TYR A 567 -29.93 -43.72 -3.92
C TYR A 567 -30.28 -43.13 -5.28
N ASP A 568 -30.96 -43.90 -6.14
CA ASP A 568 -31.30 -43.51 -7.51
C ASP A 568 -32.63 -42.72 -7.63
N GLY A 569 -33.13 -42.24 -6.48
CA GLY A 569 -34.43 -41.61 -6.34
C GLY A 569 -35.53 -42.54 -5.84
N LYS A 570 -35.33 -43.87 -5.86
CA LYS A 570 -36.31 -44.84 -5.32
C LYS A 570 -35.68 -45.97 -4.52
N VAL A 571 -34.50 -46.46 -4.92
CA VAL A 571 -33.88 -47.67 -4.37
C VAL A 571 -32.45 -47.38 -3.96
N VAL A 572 -31.99 -48.08 -2.92
CA VAL A 572 -30.58 -48.10 -2.55
C VAL A 572 -29.79 -48.82 -3.64
N THR A 573 -28.74 -48.18 -4.14
CA THR A 573 -27.77 -48.76 -5.07
C THR A 573 -26.47 -49.06 -4.32
N LEU A 574 -25.86 -50.20 -4.64
CA LEU A 574 -24.58 -50.63 -4.05
C LEU A 574 -23.66 -51.04 -5.19
N THR A 575 -22.39 -50.65 -5.09
CA THR A 575 -21.35 -51.08 -6.02
C THR A 575 -20.10 -51.44 -5.23
N SER A 576 -19.51 -52.58 -5.57
CA SER A 576 -18.24 -53.07 -5.04
C SER A 576 -17.43 -53.68 -6.18
N ASP A 577 -16.22 -54.17 -5.90
CA ASP A 577 -15.46 -54.93 -6.90
C ASP A 577 -16.32 -56.06 -7.49
N PRO A 578 -16.21 -56.33 -8.81
CA PRO A 578 -16.93 -57.41 -9.45
C PRO A 578 -16.58 -58.75 -8.79
N ALA A 579 -17.49 -59.28 -7.97
CA ALA A 579 -17.46 -60.65 -7.51
C ALA A 579 -18.33 -61.50 -8.45
N SER A 580 -17.91 -62.73 -8.73
CA SER A 580 -18.77 -63.70 -9.41
C SER A 580 -20.04 -63.89 -8.59
N ALA A 581 -21.21 -63.76 -9.22
CA ALA A 581 -22.46 -64.05 -8.56
C ALA A 581 -22.42 -65.48 -7.97
N PRO A 582 -22.92 -65.71 -6.75
CA PRO A 582 -22.98 -67.05 -6.18
C PRO A 582 -23.79 -67.96 -7.10
N ALA A 583 -23.36 -69.22 -7.25
CA ALA A 583 -24.11 -70.20 -8.03
C ALA A 583 -25.55 -70.29 -7.52
N ALA A 584 -26.51 -70.58 -8.40
CA ALA A 584 -27.93 -70.67 -8.01
C ALA A 584 -28.20 -71.73 -6.91
N SER A 585 -27.29 -72.69 -6.74
CA SER A 585 -27.31 -73.73 -5.71
C SER A 585 -26.54 -73.38 -4.43
N ALA A 586 -25.92 -72.19 -4.34
CA ALA A 586 -25.14 -71.80 -3.18
C ALA A 586 -26.07 -71.61 -1.97
N THR A 587 -25.67 -72.14 -0.82
CA THR A 587 -26.33 -71.87 0.46
C THR A 587 -25.74 -70.63 1.10
N ALA A 588 -26.57 -69.76 1.67
CA ALA A 588 -26.09 -68.57 2.37
C ALA A 588 -25.12 -68.94 3.51
N ALA A 589 -23.93 -68.33 3.52
CA ALA A 589 -22.93 -68.50 4.57
C ALA A 589 -23.40 -67.91 5.91
N GLY A 590 -24.29 -66.92 5.86
CA GLY A 590 -24.94 -66.33 7.04
C GLY A 590 -25.93 -65.24 6.68
N TYR A 591 -26.44 -64.56 7.71
CA TYR A 591 -27.39 -63.46 7.58
C TYR A 591 -27.00 -62.28 8.46
N ILE A 592 -27.13 -61.07 7.93
CA ILE A 592 -27.08 -59.83 8.72
C ILE A 592 -28.48 -59.25 8.91
N THR A 593 -28.71 -58.57 10.03
CA THR A 593 -30.00 -57.90 10.27
C THR A 593 -29.94 -56.49 9.74
N VAL A 594 -30.83 -56.15 8.81
CA VAL A 594 -30.97 -54.81 8.23
C VAL A 594 -32.41 -54.34 8.39
N ARG A 595 -32.62 -53.11 8.84
CA ARG A 595 -33.97 -52.55 8.95
C ARG A 595 -34.37 -51.92 7.61
N ILE A 596 -35.29 -52.56 6.90
CA ILE A 596 -35.79 -52.13 5.60
C ILE A 596 -37.24 -51.67 5.78
N ASN A 597 -37.51 -50.39 5.51
CA ASN A 597 -38.83 -49.76 5.62
C ASN A 597 -39.53 -50.03 6.96
N GLY A 598 -38.85 -49.82 8.09
CA GLY A 598 -39.46 -50.02 9.42
C GLY A 598 -39.29 -51.41 10.02
N VAL A 599 -38.92 -52.41 9.21
CA VAL A 599 -38.97 -53.82 9.62
C VAL A 599 -37.58 -54.45 9.61
N ASN A 600 -37.23 -55.17 10.68
CA ASN A 600 -35.99 -55.95 10.72
C ASN A 600 -36.08 -57.10 9.70
N ARG A 601 -35.19 -57.11 8.71
CA ARG A 601 -35.04 -58.14 7.70
C ARG A 601 -33.70 -58.84 7.84
N LYS A 602 -33.59 -60.05 7.31
CA LYS A 602 -32.34 -60.82 7.24
C LYS A 602 -31.81 -60.75 5.81
N LEU A 603 -30.65 -60.13 5.63
CA LEU A 603 -29.95 -60.09 4.34
C LEU A 603 -28.90 -61.20 4.33
N ALA A 604 -29.03 -62.13 3.39
CA ALA A 604 -28.09 -63.24 3.22
C ALA A 604 -26.78 -62.74 2.61
N TYR A 605 -25.65 -63.33 3.03
CA TYR A 605 -24.38 -63.26 2.30
C TYR A 605 -23.89 -64.68 1.98
N PHE A 606 -23.22 -64.83 0.85
CA PHE A 606 -22.83 -66.11 0.25
C PHE A 606 -21.31 -66.25 0.20
#